data_AF-A0A556TK98-F1
#
_entry.id   AF-A0A556TK98-F1
#
_cell.length_a   1.000
_cell.length_b   1.000
_cell.length_c   1.000
_cell.angle_alpha   90.00
_cell.angle_beta   90.00
_cell.angle_gamma   90.00
#
_symmetry.space_group_name_H-M   'P 1'
#
loop_
_entity.id
_entity.type
_entity.pdbx_description
1 polymer ?
#
loop_
_entity_poly.entity_id
_entity_poly.type
_entity_poly.pdbx_seq_one_letter_code
_entity_poly.pdbx_strand_id
1 'polypeptide(L)'
;MVTFTANSKLQVDEEFVDKVNVTVASVLKTSIVIKNVSFADEACYVCTFSVYPSGTERETACLTVQGLSEITPQIQDKPKEKNAVVSCSATGKPTPVFSWWSGGKELSDYLSETFTVQNEDGSVTSTSNLTIPYAEFSGKYVKCWAKSGSKERTANVNVEKQTDTETPVASRYYIISAVVMISCVVAACCIVILFHRKRKTQNTMNGGKGFLLLRRFYSSGLRVTYHRTLDKIELMLPPKLRPLYNHPAGFIWSRYCLVIIPKNWALFAVNFFLGLCGSIQLIRIWR
;
A
#
# COMPACT_ATOMS: atom_id res chain seq x y z
N MET A 1 22.22 51.06 -26.73
CA MET A 1 23.23 51.94 -26.09
C MET A 1 22.57 52.96 -25.16
N VAL A 2 23.17 53.25 -24.00
CA VAL A 2 22.73 54.34 -23.09
C VAL A 2 23.81 55.41 -23.05
N THR A 3 23.44 56.65 -23.30
CA THR A 3 24.36 57.78 -23.43
C THR A 3 23.89 58.94 -22.55
N PHE A 4 24.82 59.52 -21.81
CA PHE A 4 24.59 60.72 -21.01
C PHE A 4 25.64 61.78 -21.36
N THR A 5 25.22 63.05 -21.47
CA THR A 5 26.11 64.20 -21.63
C THR A 5 25.62 65.32 -20.73
N ALA A 6 26.54 66.08 -20.11
CA ALA A 6 26.18 67.13 -19.14
C ALA A 6 25.21 68.18 -19.69
N ASN A 7 25.28 68.45 -21.01
CA ASN A 7 24.49 69.49 -21.68
C ASN A 7 23.27 68.92 -22.43
N SER A 8 23.06 67.61 -22.41
CA SER A 8 21.95 66.94 -23.11
C SER A 8 21.12 66.11 -22.14
N LYS A 9 19.90 65.74 -22.59
CA LYS A 9 19.09 64.78 -21.85
C LYS A 9 19.68 63.38 -22.03
N LEU A 10 19.46 62.54 -21.02
CA LEU A 10 19.76 61.10 -21.07
C LEU A 10 19.11 60.48 -22.32
N GLN A 11 19.90 59.74 -23.10
CA GLN A 11 19.45 59.00 -24.28
C GLN A 11 19.60 57.51 -24.03
N VAL A 12 18.52 56.77 -24.24
CA VAL A 12 18.48 55.31 -24.19
C VAL A 12 18.01 54.85 -25.56
N ASP A 13 18.72 53.90 -26.15
CA ASP A 13 18.30 53.25 -27.40
C ASP A 13 16.87 52.74 -27.30
N GLU A 14 16.11 52.84 -28.38
CA GLU A 14 14.70 52.44 -28.42
C GLU A 14 14.48 50.99 -27.99
N GLU A 15 15.39 50.08 -28.35
CA GLU A 15 15.35 48.66 -27.98
C GLU A 15 15.43 48.41 -26.45
N PHE A 16 16.04 49.33 -25.70
CA PHE A 16 16.34 49.14 -24.28
C PHE A 16 15.54 50.03 -23.33
N VAL A 17 14.64 50.89 -23.84
CA VAL A 17 13.89 51.86 -23.03
C VAL A 17 13.11 51.20 -21.89
N ASP A 18 12.43 50.08 -22.16
CA ASP A 18 11.63 49.37 -21.15
C ASP A 18 12.45 48.42 -20.28
N LYS A 19 13.65 48.05 -20.74
CA LYS A 19 14.49 47.03 -20.12
C LYS A 19 15.54 47.62 -19.18
N VAL A 20 16.10 48.78 -19.52
CA VAL A 20 17.21 49.40 -18.77
C VAL A 20 16.71 50.65 -18.06
N ASN A 21 16.88 50.68 -16.74
CA ASN A 21 16.58 51.83 -15.92
C ASN A 21 17.87 52.49 -15.43
N VAL A 22 18.05 53.78 -15.72
CA VAL A 22 19.24 54.52 -15.29
C VAL A 22 19.00 55.12 -13.92
N THR A 23 19.77 54.67 -12.92
CA THR A 23 19.61 55.11 -11.51
C THR A 23 20.46 56.32 -11.20
N VAL A 24 21.67 56.39 -11.78
CA VAL A 24 22.59 57.51 -11.62
C VAL A 24 23.16 57.85 -12.98
N ALA A 25 23.01 59.10 -13.40
CA ALA A 25 23.61 59.64 -14.61
C ALA A 25 24.37 60.92 -14.26
N SER A 26 25.71 60.82 -14.21
CA SER A 26 26.61 61.94 -13.96
C SER A 26 27.91 61.74 -14.74
N VAL A 27 28.63 62.84 -14.96
CA VAL A 27 29.92 62.85 -15.67
C VAL A 27 31.00 62.03 -14.93
N LEU A 28 30.85 61.84 -13.62
CA LEU A 28 31.79 61.08 -12.77
C LEU A 28 31.30 59.67 -12.42
N LYS A 29 30.00 59.41 -12.52
CA LYS A 29 29.39 58.14 -12.11
C LYS A 29 28.14 57.85 -12.92
N THR A 30 28.09 56.65 -13.47
CA THR A 30 26.93 56.13 -14.18
C THR A 30 26.54 54.77 -13.59
N SER A 31 25.25 54.54 -13.40
CA SER A 31 24.72 53.27 -12.92
C SER A 31 23.39 52.98 -13.59
N ILE A 32 23.24 51.73 -14.03
CA ILE A 32 22.06 51.23 -14.72
C ILE A 32 21.58 49.95 -14.05
N VAL A 33 20.29 49.69 -14.17
CA VAL A 33 19.62 48.48 -13.68
C VAL A 33 18.89 47.85 -14.85
N ILE A 34 19.28 46.63 -15.20
CA ILE A 34 18.60 45.82 -16.21
C ILE A 34 17.44 45.07 -15.52
N LYS A 35 16.21 45.31 -15.96
CA LYS A 35 15.00 44.66 -15.45
C LYS A 35 14.65 43.45 -16.32
N ASN A 36 13.96 42.47 -15.74
CA ASN A 36 13.46 41.28 -16.43
C ASN A 36 14.55 40.59 -17.26
N VAL A 37 15.68 40.31 -16.62
CA VAL A 37 16.86 39.68 -17.24
C VAL A 37 16.49 38.33 -17.85
N SER A 38 16.87 38.11 -19.11
CA SER A 38 16.73 36.86 -19.83
C SER A 38 18.10 36.26 -20.17
N PHE A 39 18.16 35.01 -20.62
CA PHE A 39 19.43 34.37 -21.01
C PHE A 39 20.13 35.08 -22.18
N ALA A 40 19.40 35.84 -23.00
CA ALA A 40 19.94 36.63 -24.10
C ALA A 40 20.71 37.88 -23.63
N ASP A 41 20.51 38.33 -22.38
CA ASP A 41 21.25 39.46 -21.79
C ASP A 41 22.64 39.06 -21.29
N GLU A 42 23.00 37.79 -21.38
CA GLU A 42 24.33 37.32 -21.01
C GLU A 42 25.37 37.86 -22.00
N ALA A 43 26.06 38.91 -21.60
CA ALA A 43 27.06 39.58 -22.41
C ALA A 43 28.08 40.31 -21.53
N CYS A 44 29.20 40.71 -22.15
CA CYS A 44 30.14 41.65 -21.54
C CYS A 44 29.78 43.07 -21.95
N TYR A 45 29.29 43.83 -20.98
CA TYR A 45 28.90 45.23 -21.14
C TYR A 45 30.10 46.13 -20.94
N VAL A 46 30.25 47.11 -21.83
CA VAL A 46 31.35 48.08 -21.77
C VAL A 46 30.80 49.43 -21.36
N CYS A 47 31.31 49.97 -20.25
CA CYS A 47 31.07 51.35 -19.83
C CYS A 47 32.20 52.23 -20.38
N THR A 48 31.83 53.35 -21.01
CA THR A 48 32.78 54.24 -21.67
C THR A 48 32.58 55.67 -21.20
N PHE A 49 33.66 56.30 -20.72
CA PHE A 49 33.70 57.71 -20.35
C PHE A 49 34.61 58.48 -21.30
N SER A 50 34.02 59.43 -22.05
CA SER A 50 34.78 60.31 -22.95
C SER A 50 35.06 61.63 -22.25
N VAL A 51 36.32 61.89 -21.91
CA VAL A 51 36.77 63.07 -21.14
C VAL A 51 37.78 63.88 -21.96
N TYR A 52 37.50 65.16 -22.20
CA TYR A 52 38.44 66.04 -22.89
C TYR A 52 39.32 66.79 -21.87
N PRO A 53 40.66 66.87 -22.06
CA PRO A 53 41.47 66.37 -23.18
C PRO A 53 42.06 64.95 -22.97
N SER A 54 41.82 64.33 -21.82
CA SER A 54 42.46 63.08 -21.39
C SER A 54 42.17 61.86 -22.27
N GLY A 55 41.10 61.90 -23.07
CA GLY A 55 40.73 60.81 -23.97
C GLY A 55 39.54 60.01 -23.46
N THR A 56 39.44 58.75 -23.87
CA THR A 56 38.30 57.88 -23.55
C THR A 56 38.76 56.74 -22.65
N GLU A 57 38.18 56.65 -21.47
CA GLU A 57 38.37 55.54 -20.53
C GLU A 57 37.25 54.52 -20.72
N ARG A 58 37.59 53.23 -20.68
CA ARG A 58 36.63 52.14 -20.88
C ARG A 58 36.84 51.04 -19.86
N GLU A 59 35.74 50.57 -19.29
CA GLU A 59 35.72 49.45 -18.36
C GLU A 59 34.71 48.40 -18.83
N THR A 60 35.01 47.12 -18.63
CA THR A 60 34.18 46.01 -19.10
C THR A 60 33.70 45.17 -17.93
N ALA A 61 32.40 44.88 -17.89
CA ALA A 61 31.76 44.03 -16.89
C ALA A 61 30.94 42.94 -17.57
N CYS A 62 31.22 41.67 -17.24
CA CYS A 62 30.49 40.53 -17.81
C CYS A 62 29.32 40.10 -16.92
N LEU A 63 28.12 40.13 -17.50
CA LEU A 63 26.90 39.66 -16.86
C LEU A 63 26.72 38.18 -17.19
N THR A 64 26.56 37.35 -16.17
CA THR A 64 26.16 35.93 -16.34
C THR A 64 24.78 35.72 -15.76
N VAL A 65 23.92 35.02 -16.50
CA VAL A 65 22.51 34.85 -16.11
C VAL A 65 22.31 33.44 -15.60
N GLN A 66 21.75 33.35 -14.38
CA GLN A 66 21.45 32.07 -13.74
C GLN A 66 19.95 31.87 -13.61
N GLY A 67 19.48 30.66 -13.89
CA GLY A 67 18.06 30.34 -13.82
C GLY A 67 17.81 28.85 -13.61
N LEU A 68 16.69 28.54 -12.96
CA LEU A 68 16.20 27.19 -12.75
C LEU A 68 14.69 27.17 -12.94
N SER A 69 14.21 26.28 -13.82
CA SER A 69 12.80 26.05 -14.07
C SER A 69 12.11 25.38 -12.89
N GLU A 70 10.79 25.28 -12.96
CA GLU A 70 10.05 24.35 -12.10
C GLU A 70 10.47 22.91 -12.41
N ILE A 71 10.42 22.05 -11.39
CA ILE A 71 10.76 20.64 -11.52
C ILE A 71 9.51 19.88 -11.95
N THR A 72 9.64 19.05 -12.98
CA THR A 72 8.60 18.15 -13.46
C THR A 72 8.88 16.73 -12.95
N PRO A 73 8.24 16.28 -11.86
CA PRO A 73 8.35 14.91 -11.39
C PRO A 73 7.47 13.97 -12.20
N GLN A 74 7.95 12.75 -12.45
CA GLN A 74 7.24 11.65 -13.11
C GLN A 74 7.57 10.34 -12.41
N ILE A 75 6.60 9.43 -12.31
CA ILE A 75 6.81 8.08 -11.77
C ILE A 75 6.51 7.08 -12.87
N GLN A 76 7.47 6.20 -13.17
CA GLN A 76 7.24 5.04 -14.01
C GLN A 76 7.00 3.83 -13.11
N ASP A 77 5.78 3.75 -12.57
CA ASP A 77 5.37 2.60 -11.77
C ASP A 77 4.84 1.50 -12.67
N LYS A 78 5.59 0.40 -12.77
CA LYS A 78 5.10 -0.83 -13.36
C LYS A 78 4.69 -1.77 -12.22
N PRO A 79 3.39 -2.08 -12.06
CA PRO A 79 2.86 -2.82 -10.90
C PRO A 79 3.36 -4.28 -10.79
N LYS A 80 4.15 -4.75 -11.74
CA LYS A 80 4.77 -6.09 -11.71
C LYS A 80 6.29 -6.06 -11.45
N GLU A 81 6.90 -4.87 -11.42
CA GLU A 81 8.33 -4.71 -11.18
C GLU A 81 8.59 -4.52 -9.68
N LYS A 82 9.70 -5.08 -9.19
CA LYS A 82 10.13 -4.97 -7.79
C LYS A 82 10.70 -3.59 -7.44
N ASN A 83 10.90 -2.75 -8.44
CA ASN A 83 11.56 -1.46 -8.33
C ASN A 83 10.64 -0.38 -8.90
N ALA A 84 10.56 0.76 -8.22
CA ALA A 84 9.95 1.97 -8.73
C ALA A 84 11.03 2.87 -9.34
N VAL A 85 10.78 3.44 -10.52
CA VAL A 85 11.67 4.43 -11.13
C VAL A 85 11.03 5.80 -11.04
N VAL A 86 11.65 6.68 -10.26
CA VAL A 86 11.23 8.08 -10.08
C VAL A 86 12.09 8.97 -10.96
N SER A 87 11.47 9.76 -11.81
CA SER A 87 12.15 10.69 -12.72
C SER A 87 11.83 12.13 -12.32
N CYS A 88 12.82 13.00 -12.33
CA CYS A 88 12.66 14.44 -12.11
C CYS A 88 13.44 15.20 -13.17
N SER A 89 12.77 16.12 -13.86
CA SER A 89 13.34 16.92 -14.93
C SER A 89 13.29 18.40 -14.61
N ALA A 90 14.38 19.13 -14.86
CA ALA A 90 14.47 20.57 -14.68
C ALA A 90 15.46 21.19 -15.67
N THR A 91 15.15 22.39 -16.13
CA THR A 91 15.97 23.17 -17.06
C THR A 91 16.66 24.31 -16.31
N GLY A 92 17.96 24.44 -16.46
CA GLY A 92 18.71 25.49 -15.81
C GLY A 92 19.98 25.89 -16.54
N LYS A 93 20.49 27.06 -16.17
CA LYS A 93 21.81 27.56 -16.58
C LYS A 93 22.49 28.11 -15.32
N PRO A 94 23.62 27.55 -14.86
CA PRO A 94 24.37 26.40 -15.40
C PRO A 94 23.63 25.07 -15.22
N THR A 95 24.18 23.97 -15.76
CA THR A 95 23.58 22.63 -15.70
C THR A 95 23.07 22.27 -14.29
N PRO A 96 21.77 21.95 -14.12
CA PRO A 96 21.21 21.64 -12.81
C PRO A 96 21.72 20.31 -12.26
N VAL A 97 22.04 20.30 -10.96
CA VAL A 97 22.48 19.12 -10.21
C VAL A 97 21.31 18.61 -9.35
N PHE A 98 21.07 17.30 -9.39
CA PHE A 98 20.01 16.65 -8.62
C PHE A 98 20.55 15.91 -7.40
N SER A 99 19.84 16.04 -6.29
CA SER A 99 20.03 15.26 -5.07
C SER A 99 18.68 14.70 -4.62
N TRP A 100 18.68 13.49 -4.08
CA TRP A 100 17.46 12.76 -3.71
C TRP A 100 17.37 12.57 -2.21
N TRP A 101 16.19 12.83 -1.64
CA TRP A 101 15.99 12.83 -0.20
C TRP A 101 14.70 12.12 0.18
N SER A 102 14.69 11.38 1.29
CA SER A 102 13.45 10.86 1.91
C SER A 102 13.57 10.85 3.42
N GLY A 103 12.55 11.36 4.13
CA GLY A 103 12.54 11.39 5.60
C GLY A 103 13.73 12.09 6.26
N GLY A 104 14.43 12.97 5.54
CA GLY A 104 15.64 13.65 6.03
C GLY A 104 16.96 12.91 5.77
N LYS A 105 16.93 11.71 5.18
CA LYS A 105 18.12 10.98 4.71
C LYS A 105 18.34 11.23 3.22
N GLU A 106 19.59 11.50 2.84
CA GLU A 106 19.99 11.54 1.42
C GLU A 106 20.06 10.11 0.84
N LEU A 107 19.48 9.93 -0.34
CA LEU A 107 19.33 8.65 -1.03
C LEU A 107 20.49 8.38 -2.00
N SER A 108 21.72 8.76 -1.62
CA SER A 108 22.94 8.55 -2.42
C SER A 108 23.31 7.08 -2.59
N ASP A 109 22.81 6.21 -1.72
CA ASP A 109 23.07 4.77 -1.72
C ASP A 109 22.36 4.05 -2.90
N TYR A 110 21.35 4.69 -3.49
CA TYR A 110 20.53 4.13 -4.57
C TYR A 110 21.07 4.51 -5.96
N LEU A 111 20.79 3.67 -6.95
CA LEU A 111 21.22 3.94 -8.34
C LEU A 111 20.46 5.14 -8.90
N SER A 112 21.19 6.23 -9.15
CA SER A 112 20.69 7.43 -9.81
C SER A 112 21.41 7.68 -11.14
N GLU A 113 20.66 7.76 -12.23
CA GLU A 113 21.18 8.10 -13.56
C GLU A 113 20.73 9.50 -13.95
N THR A 114 21.63 10.32 -14.50
CA THR A 114 21.28 11.69 -14.92
C THR A 114 21.58 11.88 -16.40
N PHE A 115 20.59 12.37 -17.13
CA PHE A 115 20.63 12.64 -18.56
C PHE A 115 20.52 14.15 -18.78
N THR A 116 21.32 14.70 -19.69
CA THR A 116 21.32 16.15 -19.98
C THR A 116 21.07 16.39 -21.46
N VAL A 117 20.17 17.32 -21.75
CA VAL A 117 19.85 17.80 -23.10
C VAL A 117 20.12 19.29 -23.14
N GLN A 118 20.95 19.72 -24.09
CA GLN A 118 21.22 21.14 -24.32
C GLN A 118 20.14 21.72 -25.23
N ASN A 119 19.51 22.80 -24.79
CA ASN A 119 18.50 23.50 -25.57
C ASN A 119 19.16 24.54 -26.49
N GLU A 120 18.45 24.95 -27.54
CA GLU A 120 18.92 25.99 -28.47
C GLU A 120 19.19 27.33 -27.76
N ASP A 121 18.43 27.65 -26.71
CA ASP A 121 18.58 28.86 -25.88
C ASP A 121 19.84 28.87 -24.99
N GLY A 122 20.71 27.85 -25.09
CA GLY A 122 21.92 27.71 -24.26
C GLY A 122 21.65 27.29 -22.81
N SER A 123 20.39 26.99 -22.46
CA SER A 123 20.02 26.34 -21.20
C SER A 123 20.17 24.82 -21.30
N VAL A 124 20.34 24.14 -20.17
CA VAL A 124 20.48 22.68 -20.13
C VAL A 124 19.34 22.07 -19.32
N THR A 125 18.57 21.21 -19.98
CA THR A 125 17.55 20.37 -19.34
C THR A 125 18.21 19.11 -18.80
N SER A 126 18.25 18.94 -17.49
CA SER A 126 18.76 17.73 -16.86
C SER A 126 17.60 16.92 -16.26
N THR A 127 17.62 15.61 -16.49
CA THR A 127 16.63 14.66 -16.01
C THR A 127 17.34 13.59 -15.19
N SER A 128 17.01 13.48 -13.91
CA SER A 128 17.54 12.46 -13.02
C SER A 128 16.51 11.36 -12.80
N ASN A 129 16.93 10.11 -12.94
CA ASN A 129 16.12 8.91 -12.72
C ASN A 129 16.70 8.15 -11.53
N LEU A 130 15.90 8.00 -10.49
CA LEU A 130 16.23 7.25 -9.28
C LEU A 130 15.50 5.91 -9.29
N THR A 131 16.24 4.83 -9.17
CA THR A 131 15.68 3.47 -9.07
C THR A 131 15.62 3.04 -7.62
N ILE A 132 14.41 2.78 -7.11
CA ILE A 132 14.16 2.44 -5.71
C ILE A 132 13.57 1.03 -5.61
N PRO A 133 14.24 0.09 -4.92
CA PRO A 133 13.67 -1.21 -4.62
C PRO A 133 12.60 -1.09 -3.53
N TYR A 134 11.39 -1.60 -3.78
CA TYR A 134 10.28 -1.56 -2.82
C TYR A 134 10.60 -2.25 -1.50
N ALA A 135 11.50 -3.25 -1.51
CA ALA A 135 11.88 -4.01 -0.32
C ALA A 135 12.64 -3.17 0.72
N GLU A 136 13.50 -2.26 0.28
CA GLU A 136 14.39 -1.48 1.16
C GLU A 136 13.82 -0.11 1.48
N PHE A 137 12.93 0.40 0.62
CA PHE A 137 12.30 1.69 0.81
C PHE A 137 11.16 1.63 1.83
N SER A 138 11.34 2.35 2.93
CA SER A 138 10.36 2.53 4.01
C SER A 138 9.68 3.91 3.99
N GLY A 139 10.14 4.82 3.12
CA GLY A 139 9.57 6.15 2.95
C GLY A 139 8.21 6.12 2.22
N LYS A 140 7.39 7.16 2.44
CA LYS A 140 6.13 7.37 1.70
C LYS A 140 6.28 8.26 0.48
N TYR A 141 7.31 9.11 0.49
CA TYR A 141 7.59 10.05 -0.57
C TYR A 141 9.09 10.23 -0.74
N VAL A 142 9.47 10.63 -1.94
CA VAL A 142 10.81 11.00 -2.35
C VAL A 142 10.79 12.48 -2.69
N LYS A 143 11.75 13.23 -2.17
CA LYS A 143 11.96 14.64 -2.49
C LYS A 143 13.15 14.73 -3.44
N CYS A 144 12.92 15.26 -4.63
CA CYS A 144 14.00 15.67 -5.51
C CYS A 144 14.42 17.09 -5.16
N TRP A 145 15.72 17.33 -5.18
CA TRP A 145 16.34 18.62 -4.96
C TRP A 145 17.14 18.97 -6.20
N ALA A 146 16.79 20.05 -6.88
CA ALA A 146 17.52 20.54 -8.05
C ALA A 146 18.20 21.86 -7.71
N LYS A 147 19.49 21.98 -8.02
CA LYS A 147 20.27 23.21 -7.82
C LYS A 147 20.96 23.62 -9.12
N SER A 148 20.78 24.87 -9.52
CA SER A 148 21.46 25.48 -10.67
C SER A 148 21.99 26.85 -10.26
N GLY A 149 23.31 26.95 -10.13
CA GLY A 149 23.98 28.14 -9.61
C GLY A 149 23.50 28.50 -8.19
N SER A 150 22.93 29.70 -8.05
CA SER A 150 22.36 30.23 -6.81
C SER A 150 20.88 29.91 -6.59
N LYS A 151 20.22 29.25 -7.55
CA LYS A 151 18.80 28.88 -7.46
C LYS A 151 18.65 27.40 -7.10
N GLU A 152 17.69 27.13 -6.24
CA GLU A 152 17.31 25.78 -5.83
C GLU A 152 15.80 25.59 -5.84
N ARG A 153 15.36 24.38 -6.17
CA ARG A 153 13.96 23.97 -6.20
C ARG A 153 13.83 22.56 -5.67
N THR A 154 12.65 22.23 -5.15
CA THR A 154 12.34 20.89 -4.66
C THR A 154 10.96 20.46 -5.12
N ALA A 155 10.80 19.20 -5.47
CA ALA A 155 9.48 18.60 -5.69
C ALA A 155 9.37 17.26 -4.97
N ASN A 156 8.17 16.97 -4.47
CA ASN A 156 7.87 15.73 -3.75
C ASN A 156 7.12 14.78 -4.67
N VAL A 157 7.44 13.50 -4.55
CA VAL A 157 6.89 12.42 -5.35
C VAL A 157 6.45 11.31 -4.41
N ASN A 158 5.16 10.96 -4.42
CA ASN A 158 4.62 9.93 -3.55
C ASN A 158 4.87 8.55 -4.16
N VAL A 159 5.47 7.65 -3.39
CA VAL A 159 5.73 6.26 -3.83
C VAL A 159 4.76 5.38 -3.07
N GLU A 160 3.70 4.94 -3.75
CA GLU A 160 2.66 4.12 -3.13
C GLU A 160 3.06 2.65 -3.20
N LYS A 161 3.42 2.07 -2.05
CA LYS A 161 3.78 0.66 -1.97
C LYS A 161 2.51 -0.17 -2.15
N GLN A 162 2.45 -0.93 -3.25
CA GLN A 162 1.34 -1.85 -3.47
C GLN A 162 1.43 -2.98 -2.43
N THR A 163 0.62 -2.90 -1.39
CA THR A 163 0.34 -4.05 -0.53
C THR A 163 -0.41 -5.04 -1.40
N ASP A 164 0.26 -6.12 -1.81
CA ASP A 164 -0.45 -7.32 -2.25
C ASP A 164 -1.43 -7.67 -1.14
N THR A 165 -2.72 -7.38 -1.35
CA THR A 165 -3.79 -8.01 -0.60
C THR A 165 -3.77 -9.47 -0.98
N GLU A 166 -2.85 -10.24 -0.37
CA GLU A 166 -3.01 -11.67 -0.25
C GLU A 166 -4.40 -11.89 0.35
N THR A 167 -5.33 -12.34 -0.48
CA THR A 167 -6.65 -12.76 -0.02
C THR A 167 -6.41 -13.71 1.16
N PRO A 168 -6.91 -13.41 2.37
CA PRO A 168 -6.49 -14.14 3.56
C PRO A 168 -6.76 -15.61 3.31
N VAL A 169 -5.72 -16.45 3.42
CA VAL A 169 -5.79 -17.91 3.27
C VAL A 169 -6.92 -18.51 4.13
N ALA A 170 -7.28 -17.82 5.21
CA ALA A 170 -8.45 -18.10 6.03
C ALA A 170 -9.78 -18.14 5.24
N SER A 171 -10.02 -17.22 4.29
CA SER A 171 -11.25 -17.16 3.49
C SER A 171 -11.45 -18.42 2.64
N ARG A 172 -10.37 -18.89 1.99
CA ARG A 172 -10.40 -20.14 1.21
C ARG A 172 -10.66 -21.35 2.11
N TYR A 173 -10.07 -21.40 3.31
CA TYR A 173 -10.31 -22.46 4.30
C TYR A 173 -11.75 -22.45 4.83
N TYR A 174 -12.34 -21.28 5.11
CA TYR A 174 -13.73 -21.17 5.53
C TYR A 174 -14.70 -21.70 4.47
N ILE A 175 -14.49 -21.36 3.19
CA ILE A 175 -15.32 -21.87 2.08
C ILE A 175 -15.21 -23.39 1.98
N ILE A 176 -14.00 -23.95 2.04
CA ILE A 176 -13.78 -25.42 2.00
C ILE A 176 -14.48 -26.09 3.19
N SER A 177 -14.34 -25.54 4.40
CA SER A 177 -14.97 -26.09 5.60
C SER A 177 -16.50 -26.10 5.54
N ALA A 178 -17.11 -25.06 4.98
CA ALA A 178 -18.56 -24.96 4.82
C ALA A 178 -19.11 -25.99 3.82
N VAL A 179 -18.40 -26.20 2.70
CA VAL A 179 -18.80 -27.20 1.68
C VAL A 179 -18.76 -28.62 2.25
N VAL A 180 -17.73 -28.95 3.05
CA VAL A 180 -17.63 -30.26 3.71
C VAL A 180 -18.76 -30.47 4.72
N MET A 181 -19.11 -29.45 5.51
CA MET A 181 -20.22 -29.54 6.45
C MET A 181 -21.57 -29.76 5.76
N ILE A 182 -21.84 -29.04 4.66
CA ILE A 182 -23.07 -29.19 3.89
C ILE A 182 -23.16 -30.59 3.27
N SER A 183 -22.07 -31.11 2.70
CA SER A 183 -22.07 -32.45 2.10
C SER A 183 -22.31 -33.56 3.13
N CYS A 184 -21.74 -33.43 4.35
CA CYS A 184 -22.02 -34.36 5.46
C CYS A 184 -23.49 -34.34 5.89
N VAL A 185 -24.12 -33.16 5.95
CA VAL A 185 -25.56 -33.05 6.30
C VAL A 185 -26.43 -33.69 5.22
N VAL A 186 -26.13 -33.46 3.94
CA VAL A 186 -26.86 -34.08 2.83
C VAL A 186 -26.72 -35.61 2.87
N ALA A 187 -25.50 -36.13 3.11
CA ALA A 187 -25.28 -37.56 3.24
C ALA A 187 -26.06 -38.17 4.42
N ALA A 188 -26.09 -37.50 5.57
CA ALA A 188 -26.88 -37.94 6.73
C ALA A 188 -28.39 -37.94 6.41
N CYS A 189 -28.89 -36.89 5.76
CA CYS A 189 -30.29 -36.83 5.31
C CYS A 189 -30.63 -37.96 4.33
N CYS A 190 -29.76 -38.24 3.36
CA CYS A 190 -29.92 -39.35 2.42
C CYS A 190 -29.97 -40.69 3.15
N ILE A 191 -29.08 -40.93 4.13
CA ILE A 191 -29.08 -42.16 4.94
C ILE A 191 -30.38 -42.29 5.72
N VAL A 192 -30.88 -41.21 6.34
CA VAL A 192 -32.15 -41.20 7.08
C VAL A 192 -33.33 -41.50 6.15
N ILE A 193 -33.37 -40.90 4.96
CA ILE A 193 -34.43 -41.16 3.96
C ILE A 193 -34.37 -42.62 3.49
N LEU A 194 -33.19 -43.17 3.23
CA LEU A 194 -33.01 -44.59 2.88
C LEU A 194 -33.45 -45.52 4.01
N PHE A 195 -33.14 -45.18 5.26
CA PHE A 195 -33.58 -45.92 6.44
C PHE A 195 -35.10 -45.87 6.59
N HIS A 196 -35.72 -44.70 6.39
CA HIS A 196 -37.17 -44.53 6.40
C HIS A 196 -37.85 -45.29 5.25
N ARG A 197 -37.26 -45.30 4.05
CA ARG A 197 -37.75 -46.12 2.93
C ARG A 197 -37.66 -47.60 3.24
N LYS A 198 -36.53 -48.08 3.78
CA LYS A 198 -36.35 -49.48 4.18
C LYS A 198 -37.32 -49.89 5.29
N ARG A 199 -37.60 -48.98 6.23
CA ARG A 199 -38.60 -49.17 7.30
C ARG A 199 -40.03 -49.20 6.77
N LYS A 200 -40.33 -48.44 5.70
CA LYS A 200 -41.64 -48.46 5.04
C LYS A 200 -41.84 -49.76 4.24
N THR A 201 -40.79 -50.29 3.60
CA THR A 201 -40.82 -51.60 2.93
C THR A 201 -40.92 -52.77 3.93
N GLN A 202 -40.34 -52.65 5.12
CA GLN A 202 -40.49 -53.64 6.20
C GLN A 202 -41.89 -53.66 6.84
N ASN A 203 -42.67 -52.59 6.74
CA ASN A 203 -44.01 -52.54 7.33
C ASN A 203 -45.12 -53.13 6.44
N THR A 204 -44.82 -53.53 5.20
CA THR A 204 -45.79 -54.17 4.29
C THR A 204 -45.62 -55.68 4.13
N MET A 205 -44.59 -56.28 4.73
CA MET A 205 -44.45 -57.75 4.77
C MET A 205 -43.94 -58.18 6.15
N ASN A 206 -44.74 -59.06 6.76
CA ASN A 206 -44.47 -59.89 7.93
C ASN A 206 -45.04 -59.37 9.26
N GLY A 207 -46.34 -59.64 9.44
CA GLY A 207 -46.71 -60.40 10.62
C GLY A 207 -45.94 -61.73 10.67
N GLY A 208 -45.47 -62.11 11.85
CA GLY A 208 -44.99 -63.46 12.13
C GLY A 208 -43.49 -63.70 11.98
N LYS A 209 -42.81 -63.69 13.14
CA LYS A 209 -41.71 -64.57 13.58
C LYS A 209 -40.39 -64.58 12.78
N GLY A 210 -39.32 -64.27 13.51
CA GLY A 210 -38.17 -65.18 13.59
C GLY A 210 -36.82 -64.67 13.09
N PHE A 211 -35.88 -64.63 14.05
CA PHE A 211 -34.48 -65.03 13.92
C PHE A 211 -33.51 -64.04 13.22
N LEU A 212 -32.77 -63.24 14.00
CA LEU A 212 -31.41 -63.57 14.46
C LEU A 212 -30.51 -64.03 13.30
N LEU A 213 -29.72 -63.12 12.76
CA LEU A 213 -28.28 -63.29 12.50
C LEU A 213 -27.75 -62.03 11.81
N LEU A 214 -27.11 -61.15 12.58
CA LEU A 214 -25.94 -60.34 12.21
C LEU A 214 -25.64 -59.38 13.38
N ARG A 215 -25.37 -59.99 14.52
CA ARG A 215 -24.67 -59.38 15.65
C ARG A 215 -23.20 -59.76 15.50
N ARG A 216 -22.47 -59.08 14.64
CA ARG A 216 -21.00 -59.07 14.61
C ARG A 216 -20.56 -57.98 13.65
N PHE A 217 -20.16 -56.85 14.22
CA PHE A 217 -19.18 -55.87 13.73
C PHE A 217 -19.52 -54.54 14.40
N TYR A 218 -19.01 -54.37 15.62
CA TYR A 218 -18.52 -53.14 16.26
C TYR A 218 -18.48 -53.34 17.77
N SER A 219 -17.57 -54.20 18.22
CA SER A 219 -16.83 -53.91 19.44
C SER A 219 -15.44 -53.49 18.99
N SER A 220 -14.87 -52.51 19.71
CA SER A 220 -13.45 -52.12 19.75
C SER A 220 -13.16 -50.72 19.21
N GLY A 221 -13.14 -49.76 20.13
CA GLY A 221 -12.65 -48.40 19.90
C GLY A 221 -13.34 -47.41 20.83
N LEU A 222 -12.61 -46.84 21.79
CA LEU A 222 -13.03 -45.85 22.79
C LEU A 222 -13.90 -46.36 23.96
N ARG A 223 -13.30 -47.24 24.77
CA ARG A 223 -13.62 -47.32 26.20
C ARG A 223 -12.29 -47.35 26.94
N VAL A 224 -11.82 -46.20 27.42
CA VAL A 224 -10.81 -45.99 28.49
C VAL A 224 -10.35 -44.53 28.42
N THR A 225 -11.02 -43.62 29.15
CA THR A 225 -10.44 -42.44 29.84
C THR A 225 -11.45 -41.53 30.60
N TYR A 226 -12.69 -41.95 30.89
CA TYR A 226 -13.64 -41.07 31.63
C TYR A 226 -14.30 -41.66 32.87
N HIS A 227 -13.89 -42.86 33.30
CA HIS A 227 -14.63 -43.64 34.31
C HIS A 227 -14.33 -43.31 35.78
N ARG A 228 -13.67 -42.19 36.12
CA ARG A 228 -13.21 -41.97 37.51
C ARG A 228 -13.72 -40.73 38.25
N THR A 229 -14.49 -39.86 37.60
CA THR A 229 -15.01 -38.64 38.23
C THR A 229 -16.52 -38.46 38.14
N LEU A 230 -17.23 -39.31 37.38
CA LEU A 230 -18.69 -39.23 37.18
C LEU A 230 -19.52 -40.21 38.02
N ASP A 231 -18.90 -41.08 38.82
CA ASP A 231 -19.63 -42.02 39.70
C ASP A 231 -20.23 -41.35 40.95
N LYS A 232 -19.76 -40.14 41.34
CA LYS A 232 -20.19 -39.51 42.59
C LYS A 232 -21.44 -38.62 42.48
N ILE A 233 -21.94 -38.33 41.28
CA ILE A 233 -23.17 -37.55 41.07
C ILE A 233 -24.32 -38.44 40.54
N GLU A 234 -24.03 -39.68 40.16
CA GLU A 234 -25.01 -40.64 39.62
C GLU A 234 -25.88 -41.35 40.70
N LEU A 235 -25.62 -41.08 41.99
CA LEU A 235 -26.29 -41.72 43.13
C LEU A 235 -27.54 -41.00 43.65
N MET A 236 -27.97 -39.89 43.02
CA MET A 236 -29.21 -39.18 43.42
C MET A 236 -30.37 -39.26 42.43
N LEU A 237 -30.29 -40.06 41.35
CA LEU A 237 -31.43 -40.25 40.46
C LEU A 237 -31.69 -41.71 40.05
N PRO A 238 -32.97 -42.14 40.04
CA PRO A 238 -33.33 -43.49 39.65
C PRO A 238 -32.91 -43.79 38.20
N PRO A 239 -32.43 -45.02 37.91
CA PRO A 239 -31.81 -45.39 36.64
C PRO A 239 -32.73 -45.24 35.40
N LYS A 240 -34.03 -45.04 35.59
CA LYS A 240 -35.02 -44.84 34.50
C LYS A 240 -35.06 -43.42 33.93
N LEU A 241 -34.44 -42.43 34.58
CA LEU A 241 -34.45 -41.01 34.15
C LEU A 241 -33.13 -40.54 33.52
N ARG A 242 -32.10 -41.38 33.53
CA ARG A 242 -30.76 -41.11 32.98
C ARG A 242 -30.75 -40.71 31.49
N PRO A 243 -31.49 -41.37 30.58
CA PRO A 243 -31.55 -40.96 29.17
C PRO A 243 -32.39 -39.68 28.94
N LEU A 244 -33.26 -39.31 29.88
CA LEU A 244 -34.11 -38.11 29.77
C LEU A 244 -33.32 -36.82 30.05
N TYR A 245 -32.34 -36.87 30.96
CA TYR A 245 -31.54 -35.71 31.37
C TYR A 245 -30.36 -35.40 30.42
N ASN A 246 -29.76 -36.43 29.82
CA ASN A 246 -28.54 -36.28 29.01
C ASN A 246 -28.79 -35.63 27.62
N HIS A 247 -30.02 -35.72 27.11
CA HIS A 247 -30.41 -35.13 25.83
C HIS A 247 -30.34 -33.59 25.82
N PRO A 248 -31.07 -32.87 26.69
CA PRO A 248 -30.99 -31.41 26.73
C PRO A 248 -29.60 -30.93 27.15
N ALA A 249 -28.92 -31.64 28.06
CA ALA A 249 -27.58 -31.29 28.49
C ALA A 249 -26.58 -31.21 27.31
N GLY A 250 -26.50 -32.24 26.44
CA GLY A 250 -25.56 -32.24 25.32
C GLY A 250 -25.72 -31.05 24.37
N PHE A 251 -26.96 -30.71 24.01
CA PHE A 251 -27.24 -29.56 23.15
C PHE A 251 -26.98 -28.22 23.84
N ILE A 252 -27.32 -28.09 25.13
CA ILE A 252 -27.07 -26.87 25.92
C ILE A 252 -25.56 -26.63 26.02
N TRP A 253 -24.77 -27.64 26.37
CA TRP A 253 -23.32 -27.53 26.45
C TRP A 253 -22.67 -27.25 25.09
N SER A 254 -23.19 -27.81 23.99
CA SER A 254 -22.70 -27.46 22.64
C SER A 254 -22.89 -25.97 22.31
N ARG A 255 -23.98 -25.34 22.74
CA ARG A 255 -24.22 -23.89 22.53
C ARG A 255 -23.21 -23.05 23.31
N TYR A 256 -22.91 -23.41 24.55
CA TYR A 256 -21.93 -22.69 25.38
C TYR A 256 -20.50 -22.81 24.83
N CYS A 257 -20.12 -23.94 24.22
CA CYS A 257 -18.80 -24.12 23.59
C CYS A 257 -18.53 -23.16 22.42
N LEU A 258 -19.58 -22.63 21.76
CA LEU A 258 -19.44 -21.69 20.65
C LEU A 258 -19.24 -20.23 21.11
N VAL A 259 -19.56 -19.94 22.37
CA VAL A 259 -19.45 -18.60 22.97
C VAL A 259 -18.07 -18.37 23.60
N ILE A 260 -17.37 -19.44 24.00
CA ILE A 260 -16.05 -19.36 24.63
C ILE A 260 -14.96 -19.20 23.56
N ILE A 261 -14.08 -18.20 23.73
CA ILE A 261 -12.91 -17.93 22.89
C ILE A 261 -11.65 -18.34 23.67
N PRO A 262 -10.68 -19.09 23.09
CA PRO A 262 -10.67 -19.66 21.74
C PRO A 262 -11.62 -20.86 21.59
N LYS A 263 -12.23 -21.01 20.41
CA LYS A 263 -13.25 -22.03 20.15
C LYS A 263 -12.64 -23.44 20.13
N ASN A 264 -13.05 -24.29 21.07
CA ASN A 264 -12.66 -25.69 21.11
C ASN A 264 -13.68 -26.56 20.37
N TRP A 265 -13.43 -26.76 19.07
CA TRP A 265 -14.31 -27.52 18.16
C TRP A 265 -14.46 -29.00 18.52
N ALA A 266 -13.45 -29.60 19.18
CA ALA A 266 -13.54 -30.99 19.65
C ALA A 266 -14.55 -31.13 20.79
N LEU A 267 -14.56 -30.17 21.74
CA LEU A 267 -15.52 -30.14 22.85
C LEU A 267 -16.95 -29.93 22.35
N PHE A 268 -17.12 -29.07 21.33
CA PHE A 268 -18.41 -28.86 20.67
C PHE A 268 -18.96 -30.15 20.06
N ALA A 269 -18.13 -30.86 19.28
CA ALA A 269 -18.54 -32.08 18.59
C ALA A 269 -18.98 -33.17 19.60
N VAL A 270 -18.20 -33.41 20.66
CA VAL A 270 -18.53 -34.43 21.67
C VAL A 270 -19.87 -34.13 22.34
N ASN A 271 -20.09 -32.89 22.78
CA ASN A 271 -21.35 -32.50 23.43
C ASN A 271 -22.56 -32.61 22.49
N PHE A 272 -22.39 -32.21 21.23
CA PHE A 272 -23.43 -32.33 20.21
C PHE A 272 -23.80 -33.79 19.93
N PHE A 273 -22.81 -34.69 19.77
CA PHE A 273 -23.06 -36.11 19.54
C PHE A 273 -23.67 -36.81 20.76
N LEU A 274 -23.31 -36.40 21.99
CA LEU A 274 -23.96 -36.89 23.21
C LEU A 274 -25.44 -36.49 23.24
N GLY A 275 -25.77 -35.26 22.86
CA GLY A 275 -27.14 -34.80 22.68
C GLY A 275 -27.90 -35.67 21.67
N LEU A 276 -27.32 -35.87 20.49
CA LEU A 276 -27.93 -36.63 19.39
C LEU A 276 -28.18 -38.11 19.74
N CYS A 277 -27.21 -38.75 20.40
CA CYS A 277 -27.36 -40.11 20.93
C CYS A 277 -28.47 -40.19 21.99
N GLY A 278 -28.57 -39.20 22.88
CA GLY A 278 -29.68 -39.07 23.82
C GLY A 278 -31.04 -38.94 23.12
N SER A 279 -31.12 -38.17 22.02
CA SER A 279 -32.36 -37.99 21.24
C SER A 279 -32.82 -39.32 20.65
N ILE A 280 -31.88 -40.07 20.07
CA ILE A 280 -32.15 -41.35 19.42
C ILE A 280 -32.64 -42.37 20.44
N GLN A 281 -32.10 -42.37 21.66
CA GLN A 281 -32.56 -43.24 22.75
C GLN A 281 -33.98 -42.87 23.22
N LEU A 282 -34.31 -41.59 23.29
CA LEU A 282 -35.67 -41.10 23.59
C LEU A 282 -36.69 -41.50 22.54
N ILE A 283 -36.34 -41.33 21.25
CA ILE A 283 -37.17 -41.73 20.11
C ILE A 283 -37.41 -43.25 20.10
N ARG A 284 -36.46 -44.04 20.60
CA ARG A 284 -36.62 -45.50 20.77
C ARG A 284 -37.53 -45.90 21.93
N ILE A 285 -37.70 -45.06 22.95
CA ILE A 285 -38.57 -45.35 24.10
C ILE A 285 -40.03 -44.99 23.79
N TRP A 286 -40.23 -43.97 22.95
CA TRP A 286 -41.57 -43.45 22.60
C TRP A 286 -42.18 -44.06 21.33
N ARG A 287 -41.56 -45.13 20.79
CA ARG A 287 -42.02 -45.86 19.59
C ARG A 287 -42.08 -47.36 19.89
#